data_AF-V3ZVE9-F1
#
_entry.id   AF-V3ZVE9-F1
#
_cell.length_a   1.000
_cell.length_b   1.000
_cell.length_c   1.000
_cell.angle_alpha   90.00
_cell.angle_beta   90.00
_cell.angle_gamma   90.00
#
_symmetry.space_group_name_H-M   'P 1'
#
loop_
_entity.id
_entity.type
_entity.pdbx_description
1 polymer ?
#
loop_
_entity_poly.entity_id
_entity_poly.type
_entity_poly.pdbx_seq_one_letter_code
_entity_poly.pdbx_strand_id
1 'polypeptide(L)'
;MNRLCFLLVVWQIALSQSKVVSSVEGFNGNLLRIVRSANNAAPQGNLNYNSNCNEAYKNISSSHSMCLVDVCTAVALSQEEIDAAVAAHNDYRKNVSPKAAAMQKMVWDDELAEIATKWAQQGRAGHDTKDARKTISLKGTYIGQNAAAGQANLIAAIKAWHDEVVDFKYGVGSINGKDVGHYTQVVHHQSTRVGCGKAHCPDSTYKSYYVCNYAIGQMGLTHPYKSGSSSCSDCPSSCSDNLCDCNGKICFNGGTLDINTCTCSCPSLYSGDQCQTLQCTKTEKSWCRRSYTVADCTKYSNFPIDCNMMCGVCPYPCDGKQCENGGTLDPNTCQCTCKDPYTGPTCADKSCPGQEEWWCQKFFTAADCTKYSNFPTDCNIMCGVCPACKITA
;
A
#
# COMPACT_ATOMS: atom_id res chain seq x y z
N MET A 1 -60.82 11.81 44.46
CA MET A 1 -61.80 12.61 43.68
C MET A 1 -61.18 12.96 42.34
N ASN A 2 -61.89 12.66 41.25
CA ASN A 2 -61.68 13.02 39.81
C ASN A 2 -60.37 12.56 39.15
N ARG A 3 -60.29 11.50 38.32
CA ARG A 3 -60.93 11.10 37.03
C ARG A 3 -60.59 11.98 35.80
N LEU A 4 -60.34 11.25 34.70
CA LEU A 4 -60.36 11.58 33.26
C LEU A 4 -59.05 12.12 32.66
N CYS A 5 -58.58 11.73 31.47
CA CYS A 5 -58.90 10.64 30.53
C CYS A 5 -57.87 10.70 29.38
N PHE A 6 -57.47 9.53 28.87
CA PHE A 6 -57.26 9.14 27.46
C PHE A 6 -56.62 10.10 26.43
N LEU A 7 -55.52 9.66 25.78
CA LEU A 7 -55.56 9.15 24.38
C LEU A 7 -54.20 8.56 23.93
N LEU A 8 -54.28 7.34 23.39
CA LEU A 8 -53.26 6.67 22.57
C LEU A 8 -53.07 7.40 21.23
N VAL A 9 -51.87 7.36 20.63
CA VAL A 9 -51.58 6.75 19.31
C VAL A 9 -50.05 6.70 19.09
N VAL A 10 -49.65 5.60 18.45
CA VAL A 10 -48.31 5.06 18.16
C VAL A 10 -47.69 5.73 16.92
N TRP A 11 -46.37 5.99 16.88
CA TRP A 11 -45.42 5.49 15.84
C TRP A 11 -43.97 5.97 16.05
N GLN A 12 -43.06 5.10 15.63
CA GLN A 12 -41.59 5.15 15.70
C GLN A 12 -40.98 6.42 15.08
N ILE A 13 -39.78 6.81 15.53
CA ILE A 13 -38.59 7.06 14.70
C ILE A 13 -37.38 7.27 15.64
N ALA A 14 -36.27 6.61 15.31
CA ALA A 14 -35.00 6.68 15.98
C ALA A 14 -34.37 8.08 15.89
N LEU A 15 -33.84 8.61 16.99
CA LEU A 15 -32.91 9.75 17.00
C LEU A 15 -31.82 9.53 18.05
N SER A 16 -30.63 9.19 17.55
CA SER A 16 -29.36 9.45 18.23
C SER A 16 -28.95 10.90 17.93
N GLN A 17 -28.98 11.79 18.92
CA GLN A 17 -28.12 12.97 18.92
C GLN A 17 -27.68 13.32 20.34
N SER A 18 -26.35 13.28 20.52
CA SER A 18 -25.61 13.70 21.70
C SER A 18 -25.86 15.18 21.99
N LYS A 19 -26.48 15.49 23.13
CA LYS A 19 -26.47 16.83 23.72
C LYS A 19 -25.14 17.04 24.42
N VAL A 20 -24.31 17.96 23.91
CA VAL A 20 -23.24 18.58 24.70
C VAL A 20 -23.83 19.83 25.34
N VAL A 21 -23.95 19.79 26.67
CA VAL A 21 -24.34 20.94 27.50
C VAL A 21 -23.13 21.86 27.61
N SER A 22 -23.26 23.09 27.14
CA SER A 22 -22.33 24.19 27.41
C SER A 22 -22.78 24.94 28.66
N SER A 23 -22.03 24.83 29.76
CA SER A 23 -22.07 25.80 30.85
C SER A 23 -20.84 26.70 30.76
N VAL A 24 -21.08 28.00 30.78
CA VAL A 24 -20.10 29.09 30.69
C VAL A 24 -20.06 29.74 32.06
N GLU A 25 -18.90 29.75 32.74
CA GLU A 25 -18.56 30.76 33.76
C GLU A 25 -17.04 30.98 33.86
N GLY A 26 -16.61 32.25 33.85
CA GLY A 26 -15.40 32.72 34.54
C GLY A 26 -14.09 32.85 33.75
N PHE A 27 -13.91 33.96 33.03
CA PHE A 27 -12.61 34.39 32.45
C PHE A 27 -11.75 35.13 33.47
N ASN A 28 -10.51 34.67 33.71
CA ASN A 28 -9.36 35.51 34.03
C ASN A 28 -8.04 34.75 33.79
N GLY A 29 -7.19 35.28 32.91
CA GLY A 29 -5.76 34.96 32.84
C GLY A 29 -5.32 33.88 31.83
N ASN A 30 -4.49 34.29 30.86
CA ASN A 30 -3.72 33.49 29.90
C ASN A 30 -4.47 32.78 28.76
N LEU A 31 -4.50 33.47 27.61
CA LEU A 31 -4.69 32.91 26.28
C LEU A 31 -3.55 31.92 25.94
N LEU A 32 -3.67 30.68 26.41
CA LEU A 32 -3.25 29.51 25.65
C LEU A 32 -4.51 28.91 25.06
N ARG A 33 -4.96 29.44 23.91
CA ARG A 33 -5.86 28.67 23.05
C ARG A 33 -5.07 27.44 22.64
N ILE A 34 -5.29 26.32 23.33
CA ILE A 34 -4.91 25.00 22.86
C ILE A 34 -5.57 24.85 21.50
N VAL A 35 -4.79 25.06 20.43
CA VAL A 35 -5.23 24.74 19.08
C VAL A 35 -5.36 23.23 19.07
N ARG A 36 -6.61 22.74 19.09
CA ARG A 36 -6.89 21.30 19.10
C ARG A 36 -6.18 20.66 17.90
N SER A 37 -5.35 19.68 18.19
CA SER A 37 -4.72 18.81 17.20
C SER A 37 -5.82 18.13 16.38
N ALA A 38 -5.71 18.14 15.06
CA ALA A 38 -6.77 17.64 14.18
C ALA A 38 -6.53 16.16 13.84
N ASN A 39 -6.86 15.26 14.76
CA ASN A 39 -6.79 13.80 14.54
C ASN A 39 -7.80 13.26 13.52
N ASN A 40 -8.76 14.08 13.08
CA ASN A 40 -9.81 13.68 12.17
C ASN A 40 -9.39 13.88 10.71
N ALA A 41 -9.89 13.02 9.82
CA ALA A 41 -9.81 13.26 8.38
C ALA A 41 -10.37 14.65 8.07
N ALA A 42 -9.66 15.44 7.26
CA ALA A 42 -10.20 16.72 6.85
C ALA A 42 -11.46 16.49 6.01
N PRO A 43 -12.48 17.37 6.10
CA PRO A 43 -13.62 17.33 5.20
C PRO A 43 -13.13 17.36 3.75
N GLN A 44 -13.37 16.28 3.00
CA GLN A 44 -12.96 16.13 1.60
C GLN A 44 -13.80 16.99 0.62
N GLY A 45 -14.78 17.74 1.11
CA GLY A 45 -15.66 18.57 0.28
C GLY A 45 -14.90 19.70 -0.45
N ASN A 46 -15.10 19.82 -1.77
CA ASN A 46 -14.47 20.80 -2.67
C ASN A 46 -12.93 20.86 -2.62
N LEU A 47 -12.26 19.72 -2.83
CA LEU A 47 -10.87 19.74 -3.29
C LEU A 47 -10.84 19.86 -4.82
N ASN A 48 -10.00 20.75 -5.36
CA ASN A 48 -9.82 20.94 -6.79
C ASN A 48 -8.55 20.23 -7.25
N TYR A 49 -8.65 19.46 -8.33
CA TYR A 49 -7.54 18.68 -8.87
C TYR A 49 -7.02 19.31 -10.17
N ASN A 50 -5.70 19.39 -10.29
CA ASN A 50 -4.99 19.89 -11.46
C ASN A 50 -5.04 18.85 -12.58
N SER A 51 -5.61 19.23 -13.73
CA SER A 51 -5.69 18.37 -14.92
C SER A 51 -4.32 17.98 -15.48
N ASN A 52 -3.29 18.79 -15.20
CA ASN A 52 -1.91 18.59 -15.65
C ASN A 52 -1.02 18.01 -14.53
N CYS A 53 -1.60 17.24 -13.59
CA CYS A 53 -0.83 16.54 -12.57
C CYS A 53 0.21 15.60 -13.20
N ASN A 54 1.36 15.45 -12.53
CA ASN A 54 2.36 14.46 -12.90
C ASN A 54 1.71 13.06 -12.95
N GLU A 55 1.82 12.41 -14.11
CA GLU A 55 1.17 11.13 -14.39
C GLU A 55 1.59 10.02 -13.41
N ALA A 56 2.81 10.08 -12.87
CA ALA A 56 3.29 9.11 -11.88
C ALA A 56 2.46 9.15 -10.58
N TYR A 57 2.10 10.33 -10.08
CA TYR A 57 1.23 10.46 -8.90
C TYR A 57 -0.24 10.18 -9.23
N LYS A 58 -0.70 10.60 -10.41
CA LYS A 58 -2.05 10.33 -10.90
C LYS A 58 -2.33 8.84 -11.05
N ASN A 59 -1.33 8.06 -11.47
CA ASN A 59 -1.39 6.60 -11.55
C ASN A 59 -1.43 5.92 -10.17
N ILE A 60 -0.96 6.58 -9.12
CA ILE A 60 -1.08 6.07 -7.74
C ILE A 60 -2.50 6.31 -7.22
N SER A 61 -3.02 7.53 -7.40
CA SER A 61 -4.40 7.88 -7.08
C SER A 61 -4.86 9.09 -7.88
N SER A 62 -6.08 9.04 -8.41
CA SER A 62 -6.72 10.22 -9.04
C SER A 62 -6.98 11.35 -8.03
N SER A 63 -7.00 11.04 -6.74
CA SER A 63 -7.18 11.99 -5.63
C SER A 63 -5.89 12.36 -4.91
N HIS A 64 -4.72 12.14 -5.54
CA HIS A 64 -3.41 12.36 -4.90
C HIS A 64 -3.16 13.81 -4.46
N SER A 65 -2.49 14.01 -3.31
CA SER A 65 -2.21 15.35 -2.76
C SER A 65 -1.33 16.19 -3.71
N MET A 66 -0.39 15.54 -4.41
CA MET A 66 0.40 16.18 -5.48
C MET A 66 -0.43 16.69 -6.65
N CYS A 67 -1.64 16.15 -6.85
CA CYS A 67 -2.55 16.58 -7.91
C CYS A 67 -3.52 17.68 -7.48
N LEU A 68 -3.44 18.18 -6.25
CA LEU A 68 -4.30 19.26 -5.79
C LEU A 68 -3.87 20.62 -6.36
N VAL A 69 -4.86 21.46 -6.64
CA VAL A 69 -4.67 22.89 -6.89
C VAL A 69 -4.42 23.57 -5.54
N ASP A 70 -3.34 24.32 -5.45
CA ASP A 70 -2.95 24.99 -4.20
C ASP A 70 -3.84 26.19 -3.91
N VAL A 71 -4.30 26.31 -2.67
CA VAL A 71 -5.05 27.48 -2.18
C VAL A 71 -4.22 28.37 -1.26
N CYS A 72 -3.06 27.88 -0.84
CA CYS A 72 -2.12 28.60 0.01
C CYS A 72 -0.70 28.54 -0.57
N THR A 73 0.16 29.42 -0.05
CA THR A 73 1.55 29.51 -0.49
C THR A 73 2.42 28.56 0.33
N ALA A 74 3.17 27.68 -0.35
CA ALA A 74 4.21 26.88 0.30
C ALA A 74 5.26 27.80 0.94
N VAL A 75 5.73 27.44 2.13
CA VAL A 75 6.85 28.11 2.79
C VAL A 75 7.99 27.10 2.85
N ALA A 76 9.07 27.39 2.12
CA ALA A 76 10.26 26.55 2.13
C ALA A 76 10.84 26.50 3.56
N LEU A 77 11.17 25.30 4.01
CA LEU A 77 11.92 25.08 5.24
C LEU A 77 13.40 25.31 4.96
N SER A 78 14.09 26.00 5.87
CA SER A 78 15.56 26.06 5.81
C SER A 78 16.18 24.71 6.15
N GLN A 79 17.45 24.51 5.78
CA GLN A 79 18.19 23.31 6.20
C GLN A 79 18.24 23.19 7.74
N GLU A 80 18.35 24.32 8.44
CA GLU A 80 18.33 24.35 9.91
C GLU A 80 16.97 23.89 10.47
N GLU A 81 15.85 24.28 9.85
CA GLU A 81 14.52 23.80 10.24
C GLU A 81 14.34 22.29 9.97
N ILE A 82 14.88 21.80 8.85
CA ILE A 82 14.88 20.38 8.49
C ILE A 82 15.68 19.57 9.51
N ASP A 83 16.91 20.00 9.80
CA ASP A 83 17.80 19.34 10.76
C ASP A 83 17.19 19.36 12.16
N ALA A 84 16.62 20.49 12.58
CA ALA A 84 15.94 20.62 13.86
C ALA A 84 14.69 19.74 13.96
N ALA A 85 13.94 19.57 12.86
CA ALA A 85 12.78 18.68 12.84
C ALA A 85 13.18 17.22 13.04
N VAL A 86 14.22 16.74 12.33
CA VAL A 86 14.74 15.38 12.49
C VAL A 86 15.34 15.18 13.88
N ALA A 87 16.11 16.15 14.38
CA ALA A 87 16.71 16.12 15.71
C ALA A 87 15.63 16.03 16.81
N ALA A 88 14.58 16.87 16.74
CA ALA A 88 13.48 16.84 17.70
C ALA A 88 12.79 15.47 17.75
N HIS A 89 12.49 14.87 16.59
CA HIS A 89 11.91 13.52 16.55
C HIS A 89 12.84 12.49 17.20
N ASN A 90 14.13 12.48 16.85
CA ASN A 90 15.09 11.52 17.39
C ASN A 90 15.33 11.71 18.90
N ASP A 91 15.33 12.96 19.40
CA ASP A 91 15.43 13.26 20.82
C ASP A 91 14.24 12.75 21.62
N TYR A 92 13.01 12.86 21.09
CA TYR A 92 11.85 12.25 21.73
C TYR A 92 11.92 10.72 21.70
N ARG A 93 12.30 10.14 20.57
CA ARG A 93 12.38 8.69 20.36
C ARG A 93 13.40 8.01 21.26
N LYS A 94 14.57 8.62 21.49
CA LYS A 94 15.64 8.05 22.33
C LYS A 94 15.32 8.12 23.84
N ASN A 95 14.39 9.00 24.22
CA ASN A 95 14.04 9.29 25.61
C ASN A 95 12.69 8.70 26.07
N VAL A 96 12.06 7.83 25.29
CA VAL A 96 10.77 7.22 25.65
C VAL A 96 10.82 6.41 26.95
N SER A 97 9.66 6.29 27.60
CA SER A 97 9.44 5.47 28.79
C SER A 97 8.17 4.62 28.64
N PRO A 98 8.25 3.28 28.75
CA PRO A 98 9.45 2.47 29.01
C PRO A 98 10.49 2.54 27.87
N LYS A 99 11.72 2.11 28.13
CA LYS A 99 12.81 2.08 27.13
C LYS A 99 12.43 1.17 25.96
N ALA A 100 12.81 1.56 24.75
CA ALA A 100 12.48 0.84 23.54
C ALA A 100 13.63 -0.08 23.09
N ALA A 101 13.32 -1.35 22.83
CA ALA A 101 14.29 -2.37 22.43
C ALA A 101 14.86 -2.12 21.02
N ALA A 102 14.04 -1.62 20.11
CA ALA A 102 14.31 -1.52 18.67
C ALA A 102 13.84 -0.19 18.07
N MET A 103 13.97 0.93 18.79
CA MET A 103 13.55 2.24 18.29
C MET A 103 14.49 2.70 17.18
N GLN A 104 13.98 2.84 15.96
CA GLN A 104 14.81 3.23 14.83
C GLN A 104 15.10 4.73 14.83
N LYS A 105 16.30 5.10 14.41
CA LYS A 105 16.64 6.49 14.09
C LYS A 105 15.91 6.94 12.83
N MET A 106 15.36 8.13 12.89
CA MET A 106 14.61 8.75 11.79
C MET A 106 15.55 9.64 10.96
N VAL A 107 15.38 9.61 9.64
CA VAL A 107 16.07 10.48 8.68
C VAL A 107 15.08 11.30 7.86
N TRP A 108 15.54 12.36 7.20
CA TRP A 108 14.72 13.16 6.30
C TRP A 108 14.46 12.44 4.97
N ASP A 109 13.30 12.70 4.36
CA ASP A 109 12.93 12.24 3.03
C ASP A 109 12.19 13.35 2.26
N ASP A 110 12.75 13.76 1.12
CA ASP A 110 12.27 14.91 0.37
C ASP A 110 10.92 14.67 -0.30
N GLU A 111 10.66 13.45 -0.80
CA GLU A 111 9.37 13.14 -1.43
C GLU A 111 8.24 13.20 -0.39
N LEU A 112 8.48 12.70 0.82
CA LEU A 112 7.53 12.84 1.93
C LEU A 112 7.24 14.31 2.26
N ALA A 113 8.26 15.17 2.21
CA ALA A 113 8.16 16.60 2.49
C ALA A 113 7.41 17.37 1.39
N GLU A 114 7.64 17.04 0.13
CA GLU A 114 6.91 17.61 -1.01
C GLU A 114 5.41 17.31 -0.91
N ILE A 115 5.06 16.04 -0.68
CA ILE A 115 3.66 15.62 -0.51
C ILE A 115 3.02 16.29 0.73
N ALA A 116 3.76 16.39 1.83
CA ALA A 116 3.30 17.07 3.05
C ALA A 116 3.04 18.56 2.79
N THR A 117 3.90 19.22 2.01
CA THR A 117 3.74 20.62 1.62
C THR A 117 2.49 20.81 0.78
N LYS A 118 2.24 19.95 -0.20
CA LYS A 118 1.01 20.00 -1.02
C LYS A 118 -0.26 19.87 -0.19
N TRP A 119 -0.25 19.04 0.86
CA TRP A 119 -1.38 18.95 1.78
C TRP A 119 -1.50 20.19 2.68
N ALA A 120 -0.38 20.70 3.21
CA ALA A 120 -0.39 21.95 3.99
C ALA A 120 -0.96 23.13 3.19
N GLN A 121 -0.68 23.17 1.88
CA GLN A 121 -1.18 24.19 0.96
C GLN A 121 -2.71 24.17 0.74
N GLN A 122 -3.41 23.16 1.28
CA GLN A 122 -4.87 23.11 1.26
C GLN A 122 -5.50 23.97 2.35
N GLY A 123 -4.72 24.44 3.33
CA GLY A 123 -5.19 25.37 4.36
C GLY A 123 -6.32 24.83 5.23
N ARG A 124 -6.37 23.50 5.38
CA ARG A 124 -7.42 22.77 6.12
C ARG A 124 -6.80 22.01 7.28
N ALA A 125 -7.50 22.02 8.40
CA ALA A 125 -7.12 21.21 9.55
C ALA A 125 -7.53 19.76 9.31
N GLY A 126 -6.64 18.81 9.62
CA GLY A 126 -6.87 17.38 9.51
C GLY A 126 -6.00 16.70 8.45
N HIS A 127 -6.35 15.46 8.14
CA HIS A 127 -5.55 14.59 7.27
C HIS A 127 -6.08 14.46 5.84
N ASP A 128 -5.17 14.22 4.90
CA ASP A 128 -5.51 13.66 3.60
C ASP A 128 -5.84 12.17 3.70
N THR A 129 -6.22 11.57 2.56
CA THR A 129 -6.47 10.13 2.52
C THR A 129 -5.16 9.34 2.45
N LYS A 130 -5.19 8.09 2.90
CA LYS A 130 -4.02 7.19 2.85
C LYS A 130 -3.48 7.02 1.43
N ASP A 131 -4.36 6.99 0.43
CA ASP A 131 -3.98 6.89 -0.98
C ASP A 131 -3.38 8.18 -1.52
N ALA A 132 -3.79 9.33 -0.97
CA ALA A 132 -3.35 10.64 -1.46
C ALA A 132 -1.93 11.03 -1.03
N ARG A 133 -1.36 10.33 -0.04
CA ARG A 133 -0.01 10.55 0.48
C ARG A 133 0.98 9.41 0.20
N LYS A 134 0.63 8.51 -0.72
CA LYS A 134 1.54 7.45 -1.16
C LYS A 134 2.70 8.06 -1.95
N THR A 135 3.85 7.40 -1.94
CA THR A 135 5.05 7.87 -2.65
C THR A 135 5.33 7.02 -3.88
N ILE A 136 6.07 7.58 -4.82
CA ILE A 136 6.63 6.87 -5.97
C ILE A 136 7.86 6.07 -5.53
N SER A 137 8.70 6.61 -4.64
CA SER A 137 9.95 5.97 -4.22
C SER A 137 9.77 4.88 -3.16
N LEU A 138 8.76 4.97 -2.29
CA LEU A 138 8.49 4.01 -1.21
C LEU A 138 7.24 3.15 -1.51
N LYS A 139 7.16 2.60 -2.73
CA LYS A 139 6.00 1.80 -3.18
C LYS A 139 5.62 0.72 -2.17
N GLY A 140 4.31 0.58 -1.93
CA GLY A 140 3.77 -0.39 -0.98
C GLY A 140 4.02 -0.07 0.49
N THR A 141 4.72 1.03 0.81
CA THR A 141 4.92 1.48 2.18
C THR A 141 3.70 2.24 2.67
N TYR A 142 3.23 1.91 3.87
CA TYR A 142 2.16 2.67 4.52
C TYR A 142 2.70 4.00 5.04
N ILE A 143 2.20 5.12 4.51
CA ILE A 143 2.61 6.45 4.92
C ILE A 143 1.67 6.97 6.02
N GLY A 144 2.23 7.34 7.16
CA GLY A 144 1.55 8.03 8.26
C GLY A 144 1.57 9.54 8.09
N GLN A 145 0.80 10.26 8.90
CA GLN A 145 0.75 11.72 8.83
C GLN A 145 0.39 12.33 10.18
N ASN A 146 1.11 13.37 10.57
CA ASN A 146 0.70 14.31 11.61
C ASN A 146 0.41 15.67 10.95
N ALA A 147 -0.63 16.36 11.41
CA ALA A 147 -1.03 17.66 10.90
C ALA A 147 -1.30 18.64 12.04
N ALA A 148 -0.94 19.90 11.84
CA ALA A 148 -1.13 20.96 12.81
C ALA A 148 -1.40 22.29 12.11
N ALA A 149 -2.03 23.22 12.82
CA ALA A 149 -2.31 24.55 12.33
C ALA A 149 -2.16 25.59 13.45
N GLY A 150 -1.63 26.77 13.14
CA GLY A 150 -1.55 27.90 14.07
C GLY A 150 -0.36 27.90 15.02
N GLN A 151 0.53 26.90 14.96
CA GLN A 151 1.78 26.90 15.72
C GLN A 151 2.77 27.93 15.15
N ALA A 152 3.64 28.43 16.03
CA ALA A 152 4.61 29.47 15.68
C ALA A 152 5.62 29.02 14.61
N ASN A 153 6.04 27.76 14.67
CA ASN A 153 6.95 27.13 13.71
C ASN A 153 6.77 25.59 13.72
N LEU A 154 7.51 24.90 12.85
CA LEU A 154 7.44 23.45 12.73
C LEU A 154 7.83 22.72 14.02
N ILE A 155 8.86 23.19 14.72
CA ILE A 155 9.33 22.58 15.97
C ILE A 155 8.27 22.67 17.08
N ALA A 156 7.55 23.79 17.14
CA ALA A 156 6.41 23.93 18.05
C ALA A 156 5.27 22.97 17.70
N ALA A 157 5.04 22.66 16.42
CA ALA A 157 4.08 21.63 16.01
C ALA A 157 4.53 20.23 16.43
N ILE A 158 5.80 19.87 16.19
CA ILE A 158 6.36 18.56 16.60
C ILE A 158 6.30 18.39 18.12
N LYS A 159 6.63 19.45 18.87
CA LYS A 159 6.50 19.44 20.33
C LYS A 159 5.04 19.23 20.76
N ALA A 160 4.09 19.94 20.16
CA ALA A 160 2.67 19.80 20.49
C ALA A 160 2.16 18.37 20.22
N TRP A 161 2.63 17.73 19.15
CA TRP A 161 2.35 16.32 18.86
C TRP A 161 2.93 15.38 19.92
N HIS A 162 4.18 15.60 20.33
CA HIS A 162 4.81 14.80 21.38
C HIS A 162 4.14 14.99 22.75
N ASP A 163 3.69 16.21 23.08
CA ASP A 163 3.12 16.55 24.38
C ASP A 163 1.84 15.75 24.71
N GLU A 164 1.20 15.09 23.73
CA GLU A 164 0.12 14.11 23.98
C GLU A 164 0.57 12.92 24.87
N VAL A 165 1.88 12.74 25.08
CA VAL A 165 2.44 11.75 26.03
C VAL A 165 1.84 11.85 27.43
N VAL A 166 1.42 13.04 27.87
CA VAL A 166 0.82 13.25 29.19
C VAL A 166 -0.53 12.54 29.35
N ASP A 167 -1.19 12.24 28.23
CA ASP A 167 -2.48 11.56 28.16
C ASP A 167 -2.33 10.08 27.72
N PHE A 168 -1.08 9.59 27.60
CA PHE A 168 -0.75 8.24 27.15
C PHE A 168 -0.17 7.35 28.26
N LYS A 169 -0.55 6.06 28.26
CA LYS A 169 0.13 5.01 29.02
C LYS A 169 0.48 3.84 28.12
N TYR A 170 1.75 3.44 28.15
CA TYR A 170 2.23 2.29 27.39
C TYR A 170 1.43 1.02 27.74
N GLY A 171 1.00 0.30 26.72
CA GLY A 171 0.14 -0.89 26.84
C GLY A 171 -1.35 -0.61 26.96
N VAL A 172 -1.74 0.63 27.24
CA VAL A 172 -3.15 1.04 27.41
C VAL A 172 -3.59 1.98 26.28
N GLY A 173 -2.72 2.90 25.85
CA GLY A 173 -3.08 3.99 24.95
C GLY A 173 -3.57 5.21 25.73
N SER A 174 -4.68 5.82 25.31
CA SER A 174 -5.26 6.98 25.98
C SER A 174 -5.79 6.62 27.36
N ILE A 175 -5.40 7.37 28.40
CA ILE A 175 -5.85 7.13 29.78
C ILE A 175 -7.07 7.96 30.20
N ASN A 176 -7.47 8.92 29.37
CA ASN A 176 -8.55 9.86 29.68
C ASN A 176 -9.44 10.17 28.46
N GLY A 177 -9.35 9.36 27.40
CA GLY A 177 -10.14 9.50 26.19
C GLY A 177 -9.68 10.62 25.25
N LYS A 178 -8.60 11.35 25.58
CA LYS A 178 -7.99 12.31 24.67
C LYS A 178 -7.12 11.65 23.61
N ASP A 179 -6.81 12.46 22.61
CA ASP A 179 -5.96 12.15 21.49
C ASP A 179 -4.52 11.83 21.90
N VAL A 180 -4.00 10.70 21.41
CA VAL A 180 -2.60 10.24 21.59
C VAL A 180 -1.96 9.81 20.26
N GLY A 181 -2.66 10.06 19.17
CA GLY A 181 -2.29 9.65 17.82
C GLY A 181 -1.00 10.31 17.35
N HIS A 182 -0.85 11.60 17.58
CA HIS A 182 0.35 12.31 17.13
C HIS A 182 1.59 11.86 17.91
N TYR A 183 1.47 11.70 19.23
CA TYR A 183 2.58 11.17 20.04
C TYR A 183 2.98 9.78 19.58
N THR A 184 2.01 8.87 19.43
CA THR A 184 2.30 7.49 19.02
C THR A 184 2.93 7.41 17.63
N GLN A 185 2.64 8.36 16.72
CA GLN A 185 3.35 8.49 15.44
C GLN A 185 4.79 8.97 15.62
N VAL A 186 5.02 10.02 16.41
CA VAL A 186 6.36 10.58 16.67
C VAL A 186 7.29 9.49 17.20
N VAL A 187 6.79 8.64 18.11
CA VAL A 187 7.54 7.55 18.73
C VAL A 187 7.27 6.17 18.11
N HIS A 188 6.74 6.11 16.88
CA HIS A 188 6.49 4.82 16.23
C HIS A 188 7.81 4.18 15.77
N HIS A 189 8.13 2.98 16.26
CA HIS A 189 9.45 2.39 16.05
C HIS A 189 9.80 2.09 14.58
N GLN A 190 8.80 1.87 13.71
CA GLN A 190 9.02 1.58 12.29
C GLN A 190 9.05 2.84 11.41
N SER A 191 8.79 4.02 11.97
CA SER A 191 8.95 5.29 11.26
C SER A 191 10.43 5.65 11.18
N THR A 192 11.08 5.27 10.08
CA THR A 192 12.51 5.50 9.84
C THR A 192 12.75 6.73 8.97
N ARG A 193 11.72 7.22 8.28
CA ARG A 193 11.80 8.43 7.45
C ARG A 193 10.67 9.40 7.78
N VAL A 194 10.98 10.69 7.71
CA VAL A 194 10.01 11.77 7.85
C VAL A 194 10.29 12.86 6.83
N GLY A 195 9.22 13.44 6.28
CA GLY A 195 9.30 14.66 5.50
C GLY A 195 8.17 15.60 5.91
N CYS A 196 8.50 16.87 6.13
CA CYS A 196 7.56 17.86 6.63
C CYS A 196 7.39 19.03 5.65
N GLY A 197 6.18 19.57 5.62
CA GLY A 197 5.80 20.72 4.80
C GLY A 197 5.12 21.81 5.62
N LYS A 198 5.24 23.04 5.12
CA LYS A 198 4.68 24.24 5.73
C LYS A 198 3.99 25.10 4.68
N ALA A 199 2.83 25.66 5.03
CA ALA A 199 2.13 26.61 4.16
C ALA A 199 1.60 27.81 4.94
N HIS A 200 1.55 28.95 4.26
CA HIS A 200 0.91 30.16 4.73
C HIS A 200 -0.41 30.40 3.99
N CYS A 201 -1.49 30.53 4.75
CA CYS A 201 -2.86 30.62 4.27
C CYS A 201 -3.50 31.93 4.78
N PRO A 202 -3.35 33.06 4.06
CA PRO A 202 -3.77 34.37 4.54
C PRO A 202 -5.28 34.47 4.79
N ASP A 203 -6.10 33.69 4.09
CA ASP A 203 -7.56 33.71 4.22
C ASP A 203 -8.10 32.68 5.22
N SER A 204 -7.22 31.84 5.79
CA SER A 204 -7.61 30.80 6.75
C SER A 204 -7.56 31.27 8.21
N THR A 205 -8.27 30.58 9.10
CA THR A 205 -8.30 30.87 10.55
C THR A 205 -6.92 30.81 11.18
N TYR A 206 -6.11 29.81 10.84
CA TYR A 206 -4.86 29.52 11.55
C TYR A 206 -3.61 30.12 10.92
N LYS A 207 -3.71 30.71 9.71
CA LYS A 207 -2.64 31.33 8.89
C LYS A 207 -1.43 30.48 8.55
N SER A 208 -1.03 29.52 9.38
CA SER A 208 0.10 28.63 9.20
C SER A 208 -0.35 27.18 9.39
N TYR A 209 0.09 26.32 8.47
CA TYR A 209 -0.21 24.89 8.45
C TYR A 209 1.08 24.08 8.38
N TYR A 210 1.16 23.01 9.15
CA TYR A 210 2.30 22.11 9.23
C TYR A 210 1.83 20.68 9.06
N VAL A 211 2.51 19.92 8.22
CA VAL A 211 2.23 18.51 7.97
C VAL A 211 3.56 17.77 8.00
N CYS A 212 3.63 16.61 8.65
CA CYS A 212 4.74 15.69 8.51
C CYS A 212 4.20 14.32 8.09
N ASN A 213 4.76 13.76 7.02
CA ASN A 213 4.49 12.41 6.57
C ASN A 213 5.60 11.46 7.06
N TYR A 214 5.22 10.24 7.45
CA TYR A 214 6.11 9.28 8.08
C TYR A 214 6.11 7.96 7.32
N ALA A 215 7.29 7.41 7.01
CA ALA A 215 7.42 6.05 6.52
C ALA A 215 8.16 5.19 7.56
N ILE A 216 7.54 4.20 8.19
CA ILE A 216 6.15 3.71 8.05
C ILE A 216 5.20 4.43 9.02
N GLY A 217 3.93 4.60 8.68
CA GLY A 217 2.90 5.15 9.58
C GLY A 217 2.50 4.20 10.71
N GLN A 218 1.98 4.73 11.84
CA GLN A 218 1.61 3.88 12.98
C GLN A 218 0.44 2.92 12.69
N MET A 219 0.49 1.73 13.28
CA MET A 219 -0.54 0.68 13.10
C MET A 219 -1.42 0.48 14.35
N GLY A 220 -1.10 1.12 15.46
CA GLY A 220 -1.84 1.02 16.71
C GLY A 220 -1.46 2.12 17.70
N LEU A 221 -2.29 2.31 18.72
CA LEU A 221 -2.17 3.42 19.67
C LEU A 221 -1.73 2.99 21.07
N THR A 222 -1.44 1.71 21.31
CA THR A 222 -1.14 1.19 22.66
C THR A 222 0.32 0.80 22.86
N HIS A 223 0.95 0.26 21.81
CA HIS A 223 2.34 -0.19 21.80
C HIS A 223 3.06 0.38 20.57
N PRO A 224 3.42 1.68 20.59
CA PRO A 224 4.08 2.31 19.43
C PRO A 224 5.49 1.77 19.17
N TYR A 225 6.07 1.05 20.12
CA TYR A 225 7.37 0.37 20.06
C TYR A 225 7.37 -0.86 20.98
N LYS A 226 8.35 -1.75 20.82
CA LYS A 226 8.61 -2.86 21.75
C LYS A 226 9.43 -2.37 22.95
N SER A 227 8.93 -2.55 24.16
CA SER A 227 9.68 -2.28 25.39
C SER A 227 10.87 -3.23 25.55
N GLY A 228 12.03 -2.71 25.96
CA GLY A 228 13.26 -3.47 26.20
C GLY A 228 13.84 -3.24 27.60
N SER A 229 14.78 -4.09 28.01
CA SER A 229 15.53 -3.93 29.26
C SER A 229 16.43 -2.69 29.26
N SER A 230 16.92 -2.32 28.08
CA SER A 230 17.65 -1.09 27.78
C SER A 230 17.23 -0.55 26.42
N SER A 231 17.61 0.69 26.11
CA SER A 231 17.60 1.15 24.72
C SER A 231 18.48 0.23 23.86
N CYS A 232 18.09 0.01 22.62
CA CYS A 232 18.80 -0.84 21.65
C CYS A 232 18.99 -2.32 22.05
N SER A 233 18.22 -2.87 22.99
CA SER A 233 18.40 -4.27 23.41
C SER A 233 18.22 -5.30 22.28
N ASP A 234 17.50 -4.95 21.20
CA ASP A 234 17.32 -5.79 20.01
C ASP A 234 18.27 -5.43 18.85
N CYS A 235 19.10 -4.39 19.00
CA CYS A 235 19.99 -3.88 17.94
C CYS A 235 21.39 -3.46 18.43
N PRO A 236 22.08 -4.28 19.26
CA PRO A 236 23.38 -3.90 19.82
C PRO A 236 24.45 -3.55 18.77
N SER A 237 24.40 -4.15 17.58
CA SER A 237 25.38 -3.92 16.51
C SER A 237 25.11 -2.68 15.65
N SER A 238 23.90 -2.14 15.68
CA SER A 238 23.49 -0.95 14.93
C SER A 238 23.04 0.20 15.84
N CYS A 239 23.33 0.13 17.14
CA CYS A 239 22.93 1.17 18.08
C CYS A 239 23.80 2.42 17.98
N SER A 240 23.15 3.58 17.89
CA SER A 240 23.77 4.90 17.93
C SER A 240 22.87 5.84 18.73
N ASP A 241 23.40 6.44 19.80
CA ASP A 241 22.68 7.37 20.69
C ASP A 241 21.29 6.85 21.14
N ASN A 242 21.26 5.62 21.66
CA ASN A 242 20.04 4.93 22.13
C ASN A 242 18.99 4.66 21.05
N LEU A 243 19.33 4.75 19.76
CA LEU A 243 18.49 4.42 18.62
C LEU A 243 19.17 3.38 17.71
N CYS A 244 18.40 2.51 17.09
CA CYS A 244 18.90 1.62 16.04
C CYS A 244 19.05 2.41 14.75
N ASP A 245 20.28 2.58 14.27
CA ASP A 245 20.61 3.41 13.12
C ASP A 245 20.89 2.55 11.88
N CYS A 246 19.83 2.33 11.10
CA CYS A 246 19.91 1.69 9.79
C CYS A 246 19.80 2.70 8.64
N ASN A 247 20.15 3.98 8.87
CA ASN A 247 20.13 5.04 7.86
C ASN A 247 18.81 5.14 7.07
N GLY A 248 17.67 5.00 7.75
CA GLY A 248 16.36 5.10 7.08
C GLY A 248 16.02 3.94 6.15
N LYS A 249 16.69 2.78 6.26
CA LYS A 249 16.42 1.62 5.40
C LYS A 249 15.00 1.10 5.60
N ILE A 250 14.32 0.82 4.49
CA ILE A 250 13.00 0.19 4.43
C ILE A 250 13.11 -1.03 3.52
N CYS A 251 12.60 -2.18 3.95
CA CYS A 251 12.52 -3.38 3.13
C CYS A 251 11.18 -3.40 2.39
N PHE A 252 11.21 -3.34 1.07
CA PHE A 252 10.02 -3.30 0.21
C PHE A 252 9.42 -4.68 0.00
N ASN A 253 8.23 -4.71 -0.62
CA ASN A 253 7.59 -5.93 -1.11
C ASN A 253 7.42 -7.04 -0.06
N GLY A 254 7.18 -6.66 1.20
CA GLY A 254 7.03 -7.59 2.32
C GLY A 254 8.34 -8.11 2.92
N GLY A 255 9.48 -7.51 2.56
CA GLY A 255 10.77 -7.79 3.18
C GLY A 255 10.79 -7.45 4.68
N THR A 256 11.57 -8.21 5.43
CA THR A 256 11.76 -8.01 6.87
C THR A 256 13.14 -7.41 7.12
N LEU A 257 13.19 -6.29 7.84
CA LEU A 257 14.45 -5.69 8.29
C LEU A 257 14.95 -6.43 9.53
N ASP A 258 16.14 -7.02 9.43
CA ASP A 258 16.93 -7.34 10.62
C ASP A 258 17.52 -6.02 11.15
N ILE A 259 16.96 -5.56 12.28
CA ILE A 259 17.34 -4.27 12.84
C ILE A 259 18.75 -4.25 13.42
N ASN A 260 19.29 -5.40 13.82
CA ASN A 260 20.63 -5.48 14.39
C ASN A 260 21.71 -5.39 13.33
N THR A 261 21.48 -6.00 12.15
CA THR A 261 22.45 -6.02 11.05
C THR A 261 22.14 -5.00 9.95
N CYS A 262 20.97 -4.37 9.99
CA CYS A 262 20.44 -3.47 8.97
C CYS A 262 20.35 -4.12 7.57
N THR A 263 20.02 -5.41 7.52
CA THR A 263 19.86 -6.17 6.28
C THR A 263 18.40 -6.56 6.05
N CYS A 264 17.98 -6.56 4.78
CA CYS A 264 16.64 -7.00 4.41
C CYS A 264 16.63 -8.47 4.05
N SER A 265 15.76 -9.23 4.70
CA SER A 265 15.35 -10.57 4.27
C SER A 265 14.18 -10.45 3.30
N CYS A 266 14.41 -10.83 2.04
CA CYS A 266 13.42 -10.66 0.97
C CYS A 266 12.52 -11.89 0.80
N PRO A 267 11.20 -11.69 0.54
CA PRO A 267 10.33 -12.78 0.14
C PRO A 267 10.74 -13.34 -1.22
N SER A 268 10.27 -14.55 -1.52
CA SER A 268 10.43 -15.17 -2.83
C SER A 268 9.98 -14.22 -3.95
N LEU A 269 10.71 -14.22 -5.06
CA LEU A 269 10.61 -13.28 -6.20
C LEU A 269 11.21 -11.89 -6.00
N TYR A 270 11.71 -11.53 -4.83
CA TYR A 270 12.36 -10.22 -4.62
C TYR A 270 13.81 -10.38 -4.19
N SER A 271 14.65 -9.45 -4.64
CA SER A 271 16.07 -9.38 -4.29
C SER A 271 16.56 -7.92 -4.22
N GLY A 272 17.83 -7.74 -3.91
CA GLY A 272 18.45 -6.44 -3.68
C GLY A 272 18.48 -6.06 -2.20
N ASP A 273 19.26 -5.03 -1.87
CA ASP A 273 19.49 -4.58 -0.48
C ASP A 273 18.20 -4.18 0.26
N GLN A 274 17.16 -3.77 -0.47
CA GLN A 274 15.86 -3.36 0.06
C GLN A 274 14.70 -4.21 -0.49
N CYS A 275 14.97 -5.35 -1.12
CA CYS A 275 13.95 -6.18 -1.78
C CYS A 275 13.19 -5.46 -2.91
N GLN A 276 13.85 -4.48 -3.55
CA GLN A 276 13.29 -3.66 -4.62
C GLN A 276 13.27 -4.36 -5.99
N THR A 277 14.13 -5.36 -6.18
CA THR A 277 14.33 -5.98 -7.48
C THR A 277 13.40 -7.17 -7.62
N LEU A 278 12.46 -7.10 -8.56
CA LEU A 278 11.62 -8.24 -8.92
C LEU A 278 12.41 -9.26 -9.74
N GLN A 279 12.29 -10.53 -9.38
CA GLN A 279 12.95 -11.70 -9.96
C GLN A 279 11.88 -12.69 -10.42
N CYS A 280 11.34 -12.46 -11.61
CA CYS A 280 10.29 -13.31 -12.15
C CYS A 280 10.82 -14.68 -12.56
N THR A 281 10.17 -15.73 -12.05
CA THR A 281 10.34 -17.08 -12.57
C THR A 281 9.52 -17.25 -13.84
N LYS A 282 9.96 -18.14 -14.75
CA LYS A 282 9.23 -18.44 -15.99
C LYS A 282 8.02 -19.36 -15.78
N THR A 283 7.73 -19.72 -14.53
CA THR A 283 6.66 -20.63 -14.13
C THR A 283 6.01 -20.14 -12.83
N GLU A 284 4.71 -20.46 -12.68
CA GLU A 284 3.93 -20.28 -11.45
C GLU A 284 3.39 -21.63 -10.95
N LYS A 285 2.73 -21.68 -9.80
CA LYS A 285 2.15 -22.94 -9.29
C LYS A 285 1.08 -23.48 -10.25
N SER A 286 1.03 -24.81 -10.43
CA SER A 286 0.14 -25.45 -11.40
C SER A 286 -1.37 -25.29 -11.12
N TRP A 287 -1.73 -24.91 -9.90
CA TRP A 287 -3.12 -24.62 -9.50
C TRP A 287 -3.53 -23.17 -9.76
N CYS A 288 -2.59 -22.29 -10.08
CA CYS A 288 -2.89 -20.95 -10.58
C CYS A 288 -3.70 -21.09 -11.90
N ARG A 289 -4.74 -20.27 -12.07
CA ARG A 289 -5.67 -20.26 -13.23
C ARG A 289 -6.54 -21.50 -13.45
N ARG A 290 -6.25 -22.63 -12.82
CA ARG A 290 -7.14 -23.82 -12.83
C ARG A 290 -8.26 -23.69 -11.84
N SER A 291 -7.92 -23.30 -10.61
CA SER A 291 -8.86 -23.24 -9.49
C SER A 291 -9.17 -21.82 -9.03
N TYR A 292 -8.42 -20.83 -9.57
CA TYR A 292 -8.45 -19.46 -9.11
C TYR A 292 -8.37 -18.48 -10.28
N THR A 293 -8.81 -17.26 -10.03
CA THR A 293 -8.87 -16.16 -10.99
C THR A 293 -8.03 -14.97 -10.51
N VAL A 294 -7.87 -13.95 -11.35
CA VAL A 294 -7.18 -12.71 -10.99
C VAL A 294 -7.82 -12.03 -9.78
N ALA A 295 -9.13 -12.20 -9.57
CA ALA A 295 -9.83 -11.64 -8.41
C ALA A 295 -9.34 -12.23 -7.06
N ASP A 296 -8.79 -13.45 -7.08
CA ASP A 296 -8.27 -14.09 -5.86
C ASP A 296 -6.92 -13.50 -5.42
N CYS A 297 -6.22 -12.79 -6.30
CA CYS A 297 -4.93 -12.17 -6.01
C CYS A 297 -4.98 -11.10 -4.92
N THR A 298 -6.13 -10.42 -4.77
CA THR A 298 -6.34 -9.45 -3.70
C THR A 298 -6.95 -10.07 -2.44
N LYS A 299 -7.37 -11.34 -2.51
CA LYS A 299 -8.00 -12.07 -1.41
C LYS A 299 -6.99 -12.82 -0.55
N TYR A 300 -5.96 -13.36 -1.17
CA TYR A 300 -4.94 -14.18 -0.50
C TYR A 300 -3.56 -13.54 -0.64
N SER A 301 -2.90 -13.28 0.49
CA SER A 301 -1.61 -12.57 0.51
C SER A 301 -0.47 -13.34 -0.15
N ASN A 302 -0.54 -14.67 -0.23
CA ASN A 302 0.46 -15.49 -0.89
C ASN A 302 0.30 -15.56 -2.42
N PHE A 303 -0.87 -15.21 -2.97
CA PHE A 303 -1.16 -15.38 -4.40
C PHE A 303 -0.28 -14.50 -5.31
N PRO A 304 -0.01 -13.23 -5.00
CA PRO A 304 0.95 -12.44 -5.77
C PRO A 304 2.36 -13.04 -5.88
N ILE A 305 2.72 -13.97 -4.97
CA ILE A 305 4.01 -14.67 -5.00
C ILE A 305 3.86 -16.03 -5.72
N ASP A 306 2.91 -16.86 -5.28
CA ASP A 306 2.72 -18.22 -5.82
C ASP A 306 2.16 -18.23 -7.26
N CYS A 307 1.29 -17.28 -7.56
CA CYS A 307 0.61 -17.06 -8.84
C CYS A 307 0.98 -15.70 -9.43
N ASN A 308 2.27 -15.37 -9.39
CA ASN A 308 2.80 -14.06 -9.76
C ASN A 308 2.44 -13.63 -11.18
N MET A 309 2.36 -14.57 -12.13
CA MET A 309 1.95 -14.26 -13.50
C MET A 309 0.42 -14.06 -13.57
N MET A 310 -0.36 -14.92 -12.93
CA MET A 310 -1.83 -14.77 -12.87
C MET A 310 -2.23 -13.43 -12.25
N CYS A 311 -1.50 -13.00 -11.23
CA CYS A 311 -1.74 -11.74 -10.52
C CYS A 311 -1.10 -10.52 -11.19
N GLY A 312 -0.47 -10.67 -12.35
CA GLY A 312 0.14 -9.57 -13.09
C GLY A 312 1.37 -8.96 -12.42
N VAL A 313 1.95 -9.63 -11.43
CA VAL A 313 3.23 -9.23 -10.80
C VAL A 313 4.36 -9.49 -11.79
N CYS A 314 4.34 -10.65 -12.44
CA CYS A 314 5.31 -11.04 -13.45
C CYS A 314 4.68 -11.11 -14.84
N PRO A 315 5.38 -10.68 -15.90
CA PRO A 315 4.91 -10.87 -17.26
C PRO A 315 4.87 -12.36 -17.58
N TYR A 316 3.95 -12.75 -18.47
CA TYR A 316 3.99 -14.10 -19.02
C TYR A 316 5.25 -14.29 -19.87
N PRO A 317 5.91 -15.46 -19.81
CA PRO A 317 6.95 -15.78 -20.77
C PRO A 317 6.37 -15.67 -22.17
N CYS A 318 7.19 -15.20 -23.11
CA CYS A 318 6.83 -15.13 -24.53
C CYS A 318 5.60 -14.26 -24.82
N ASP A 319 5.42 -13.16 -24.07
CA ASP A 319 4.32 -12.20 -24.23
C ASP A 319 2.92 -12.84 -24.19
N GLY A 320 2.77 -13.92 -23.42
CA GLY A 320 1.51 -14.64 -23.29
C GLY A 320 1.16 -15.53 -24.48
N LYS A 321 2.13 -15.85 -25.34
CA LYS A 321 1.98 -16.84 -26.42
C LYS A 321 1.36 -18.13 -25.88
N GLN A 322 0.40 -18.68 -26.62
CA GLN A 322 -0.22 -19.98 -26.33
C GLN A 322 -0.01 -20.93 -27.50
N CYS A 323 0.14 -22.21 -27.19
CA CYS A 323 0.15 -23.27 -28.19
C CYS A 323 -1.25 -23.89 -28.25
N GLU A 324 -1.82 -23.93 -29.45
CA GLU A 324 -3.13 -24.48 -29.70
C GLU A 324 -3.12 -26.01 -29.72
N ASN A 325 -4.32 -26.61 -29.73
CA ASN A 325 -4.51 -28.04 -29.98
C ASN A 325 -3.69 -28.98 -29.07
N GLY A 326 -3.42 -28.54 -27.84
CA GLY A 326 -2.67 -29.31 -26.84
C GLY A 326 -1.15 -29.31 -27.07
N GLY A 327 -0.62 -28.40 -27.88
CA GLY A 327 0.81 -28.12 -27.97
C GLY A 327 1.39 -27.60 -26.65
N THR A 328 2.69 -27.78 -26.46
CA THR A 328 3.40 -27.35 -25.23
C THR A 328 4.36 -26.21 -25.56
N LEU A 329 4.27 -25.09 -24.85
CA LEU A 329 5.19 -23.96 -25.01
C LEU A 329 6.45 -24.19 -24.18
N ASP A 330 7.63 -24.07 -24.79
CA ASP A 330 8.88 -23.90 -24.06
C ASP A 330 9.05 -22.43 -23.66
N PRO A 331 9.04 -22.09 -22.35
CA PRO A 331 9.14 -20.70 -21.89
C PRO A 331 10.55 -20.11 -22.04
N ASN A 332 11.56 -20.90 -22.42
CA ASN A 332 12.91 -20.41 -22.69
C ASN A 332 13.12 -20.00 -24.14
N THR A 333 12.59 -20.79 -25.07
CA THR A 333 12.77 -20.57 -26.52
C THR A 333 11.56 -19.92 -27.18
N CYS A 334 10.41 -19.87 -26.49
CA CYS A 334 9.14 -19.39 -27.01
C CYS A 334 8.61 -20.18 -28.23
N GLN A 335 9.05 -21.43 -28.35
CA GLN A 335 8.63 -22.36 -29.39
C GLN A 335 7.57 -23.34 -28.87
N CYS A 336 6.62 -23.68 -29.73
CA CYS A 336 5.60 -24.68 -29.43
C CYS A 336 6.05 -26.05 -29.94
N THR A 337 6.03 -27.04 -29.05
CA THR A 337 6.07 -28.45 -29.44
C THR A 337 4.65 -28.91 -29.69
N CYS A 338 4.32 -29.13 -30.96
CA CYS A 338 2.98 -29.53 -31.36
C CYS A 338 2.75 -31.02 -31.18
N LYS A 339 1.52 -31.38 -30.80
CA LYS A 339 1.07 -32.76 -30.90
C LYS A 339 0.67 -33.04 -32.34
N ASP A 340 0.93 -34.24 -32.81
CA ASP A 340 0.46 -34.63 -34.14
C ASP A 340 -1.08 -34.57 -34.23
N PRO A 341 -1.66 -34.24 -35.40
CA PRO A 341 -0.99 -33.83 -36.64
C PRO A 341 -0.73 -32.31 -36.75
N TYR A 342 -0.74 -31.58 -35.64
CA TYR A 342 -0.63 -30.13 -35.64
C TYR A 342 0.83 -29.68 -35.85
N THR A 343 1.00 -28.57 -36.55
CA THR A 343 2.31 -27.98 -36.90
C THR A 343 2.26 -26.46 -36.83
N GLY A 344 3.38 -25.83 -37.20
CA GLY A 344 3.49 -24.38 -37.21
C GLY A 344 3.86 -23.79 -35.84
N PRO A 345 4.14 -22.47 -35.80
CA PRO A 345 4.71 -21.80 -34.63
C PRO A 345 3.76 -21.72 -33.42
N THR A 346 2.46 -21.96 -33.62
CA THR A 346 1.41 -21.94 -32.59
C THR A 346 0.64 -23.27 -32.49
N CYS A 347 0.97 -24.28 -33.29
CA CYS A 347 0.19 -25.53 -33.40
C CYS A 347 -1.26 -25.33 -33.90
N ALA A 348 -1.55 -24.21 -34.53
CA ALA A 348 -2.83 -23.95 -35.18
C ALA A 348 -2.94 -24.67 -36.53
N ASP A 349 -1.81 -24.85 -37.21
CA ASP A 349 -1.76 -25.49 -38.52
C ASP A 349 -1.85 -27.01 -38.37
N LYS A 350 -2.33 -27.69 -39.41
CA LYS A 350 -2.37 -29.15 -39.48
C LYS A 350 -1.51 -29.60 -40.65
N SER A 351 -0.63 -30.56 -40.41
CA SER A 351 0.00 -31.31 -41.49
C SER A 351 -0.99 -32.34 -42.02
N CYS A 352 -1.59 -32.07 -43.16
CA CYS A 352 -2.50 -32.99 -43.83
C CYS A 352 -1.80 -33.55 -45.08
N PRO A 353 -1.13 -34.72 -45.00
CA PRO A 353 -0.39 -35.30 -46.13
C PRO A 353 -1.27 -35.75 -47.31
N GLY A 354 -2.59 -35.52 -47.27
CA GLY A 354 -3.51 -35.78 -48.38
C GLY A 354 -3.84 -37.26 -48.60
N GLN A 355 -3.25 -38.15 -47.80
CA GLN A 355 -3.56 -39.58 -47.74
C GLN A 355 -3.53 -40.04 -46.28
N GLU A 356 -4.49 -40.89 -45.92
CA GLU A 356 -4.48 -41.62 -44.65
C GLU A 356 -4.09 -43.08 -44.90
N GLU A 357 -3.76 -43.79 -43.82
CA GLU A 357 -3.35 -45.17 -43.94
C GLU A 357 -4.46 -46.06 -44.56
N TRP A 358 -4.07 -46.97 -45.47
CA TRP A 358 -5.01 -47.78 -46.26
C TRP A 358 -5.98 -48.63 -45.43
N TRP A 359 -5.62 -48.91 -44.17
CA TRP A 359 -6.39 -49.72 -43.24
C TRP A 359 -7.48 -48.93 -42.50
N CYS A 360 -7.42 -47.59 -42.50
CA CYS A 360 -8.33 -46.72 -41.75
C CYS A 360 -9.81 -46.97 -42.10
N GLN A 361 -10.22 -46.71 -43.35
CA GLN A 361 -11.61 -46.91 -43.77
C GLN A 361 -11.98 -48.37 -44.07
N LYS A 362 -10.97 -49.25 -44.16
CA LYS A 362 -11.19 -50.67 -44.49
C LYS A 362 -11.62 -51.49 -43.28
N PHE A 363 -11.09 -51.18 -42.10
CA PHE A 363 -11.32 -51.96 -40.88
C PHE A 363 -11.96 -51.14 -39.75
N PHE A 364 -11.98 -49.82 -39.85
CA PHE A 364 -12.46 -48.95 -38.80
C PHE A 364 -13.47 -47.92 -39.33
N THR A 365 -14.13 -47.26 -38.38
CA THR A 365 -15.08 -46.18 -38.66
C THR A 365 -14.69 -44.94 -37.87
N ALA A 366 -15.33 -43.80 -38.18
CA ALA A 366 -15.12 -42.56 -37.42
C ALA A 366 -15.37 -42.71 -35.90
N ALA A 367 -16.16 -43.72 -35.48
CA ALA A 367 -16.40 -44.01 -34.06
C ALA A 367 -15.17 -44.58 -33.33
N ASP A 368 -14.16 -45.06 -34.05
CA ASP A 368 -12.94 -45.63 -33.47
C ASP A 368 -11.85 -44.57 -33.22
N CYS A 369 -12.05 -43.35 -33.74
CA CYS A 369 -11.10 -42.25 -33.65
C CYS A 369 -10.82 -41.75 -32.23
N THR A 370 -11.74 -41.98 -31.29
CA THR A 370 -11.54 -41.66 -29.87
C THR A 370 -11.09 -42.87 -29.05
N LYS A 371 -11.01 -44.07 -29.66
CA LYS A 371 -10.59 -45.31 -28.98
C LYS A 371 -9.08 -45.50 -29.01
N TYR A 372 -8.41 -45.01 -30.04
CA TYR A 372 -6.98 -45.18 -30.25
C TYR A 372 -6.30 -43.83 -30.44
N SER A 373 -5.26 -43.57 -29.66
CA SER A 373 -4.58 -42.26 -29.64
C SER A 373 -3.83 -41.92 -30.92
N ASN A 374 -3.48 -42.91 -31.76
CA ASN A 374 -2.79 -42.71 -33.03
C ASN A 374 -3.75 -42.46 -34.21
N PHE A 375 -5.04 -42.76 -34.09
CA PHE A 375 -6.00 -42.64 -35.19
C PHE A 375 -6.19 -41.20 -35.71
N PRO A 376 -6.19 -40.15 -34.86
CA PRO A 376 -6.20 -38.77 -35.35
C PRO A 376 -5.00 -38.39 -36.24
N THR A 377 -3.88 -39.13 -36.15
CA THR A 377 -2.68 -38.94 -36.96
C THR A 377 -2.72 -39.83 -38.21
N ASP A 378 -2.89 -41.15 -38.01
CA ASP A 378 -2.79 -42.16 -39.07
C ASP A 378 -4.05 -42.20 -39.97
N CYS A 379 -5.21 -41.90 -39.37
CA CYS A 379 -6.55 -41.90 -40.00
C CYS A 379 -7.17 -40.51 -39.98
N ASN A 380 -6.35 -39.49 -40.26
CA ASN A 380 -6.72 -38.08 -40.09
C ASN A 380 -7.92 -37.64 -40.96
N ILE A 381 -8.20 -38.27 -42.10
CA ILE A 381 -9.37 -37.95 -42.94
C ILE A 381 -10.63 -38.62 -42.39
N MET A 382 -10.57 -39.92 -42.10
CA MET A 382 -11.66 -40.70 -41.52
C MET A 382 -12.11 -40.10 -40.16
N CYS A 383 -11.16 -39.62 -39.37
CA CYS A 383 -11.41 -38.97 -38.09
C CYS A 383 -11.84 -37.51 -38.18
N GLY A 384 -12.01 -36.97 -39.40
CA GLY A 384 -12.44 -35.59 -39.62
C GLY A 384 -11.42 -34.54 -39.18
N VAL A 385 -10.16 -34.93 -38.98
CA VAL A 385 -9.06 -34.02 -38.59
C VAL A 385 -8.59 -33.22 -39.81
N CYS A 386 -8.47 -33.87 -40.96
CA CYS A 386 -8.09 -33.29 -42.25
C CYS A 386 -9.26 -33.39 -43.25
N PRO A 387 -9.41 -32.42 -44.18
CA PRO A 387 -10.41 -32.51 -45.23
C PRO A 387 -10.06 -33.65 -46.19
N ALA A 388 -11.07 -34.40 -46.64
CA ALA A 388 -10.89 -35.35 -47.73
C ALA A 388 -10.44 -34.59 -48.99
N CYS A 389 -9.36 -35.04 -49.62
CA CYS A 389 -8.94 -34.51 -50.92
C CYS A 389 -10.10 -34.66 -51.91
N LYS A 390 -10.67 -33.53 -52.36
CA LYS A 390 -11.57 -33.53 -53.51
C LYS A 390 -10.73 -33.85 -54.73
N ILE A 391 -10.78 -35.10 -55.18
CA ILE A 391 -10.32 -35.46 -56.51
C ILE A 391 -11.24 -34.69 -57.47
N THR A 392 -10.73 -33.62 -58.06
CA THR A 392 -11.39 -32.97 -59.19
C THR A 392 -11.26 -33.93 -60.36
N ALA A 393 -12.39 -34.43 -60.83
CA ALA A 393 -12.50 -35.36 -61.94
C ALA A 393 -12.16 -34.69 -63.27
#